data_AF-A0A9N9ICI6-F1
#
_entry.id   AF-A0A9N9ICI6-F1
#
_cell.length_a   1.000
_cell.length_b   1.000
_cell.length_c   1.000
_cell.angle_alpha   90.00
_cell.angle_beta   90.00
_cell.angle_gamma   90.00
#
_symmetry.space_group_name_H-M   'P 1'
#
loop_
_entity.id
_entity.type
_entity.pdbx_description
1 polymer ?
#
loop_
_entity_poly.entity_id
_entity_poly.type
_entity_poly.pdbx_seq_one_letter_code
_entity_poly.pdbx_strand_id
1 'polypeptide(L)'
;NAEIDSLNSKVENLSIELEKVRQRSSNFERSYQEQVVIAQRATTEKDDRERYYSDLVDKLMNEGKSLKKLNELYEKRQEDDTQAIMRLETEVSTVKTSLAESNALSSQLNEEIQNMKDEIVKLEEEKKELTQLSSIASASPGSAVEKALQKKGQSIIQMYSDYTNIQEQLILEQKKTRELSEALTTFKFELENYAPQIQQRNEEYNQLLEENHYIMEQLKLSQTEIQRLSQIKENVEAENTELTNRNDKLQNEKEMYVEHNTSLMRQIEELRKGGPSSPVISAADADGVIPRDLDGLYRLSFNLRSEKNILLKKIKTLESEIGSLQELLSQKDSENKNAVQEISRLQQNQRQLHARLESLEQEKRLYQERTLRSSLSDQGSPSRLSSSVFNLSSNIQSDEKLQAEYQDIKNRLEIALGEIKVRDENIQKANLELTALRYEKTQFSLERKHWEDRCKVLQSHYDMKEEEVQNIKQILRQTQRLNEQMEKQMIKDEDNKLTLNSELTNVKNELNIRQAKWEEIQNNFNKEMENLLAAKEKAESVARDSQQLSEENKRLEREITE
;
A
#
# COMPACT_ATOMS: atom_id res chain seq x y z
N ASN A 1 -71.59 -70.07 -22.12
CA ASN A 1 -70.14 -69.98 -22.42
C ASN A 1 -69.79 -68.63 -23.05
N ALA A 2 -70.28 -68.27 -24.24
CA ALA A 2 -69.94 -66.98 -24.88
C ALA A 2 -70.23 -65.71 -24.03
N GLU A 3 -71.32 -65.69 -23.25
CA GLU A 3 -71.66 -64.55 -22.38
C GLU A 3 -70.75 -64.46 -21.14
N ILE A 4 -70.29 -65.61 -20.63
CA ILE A 4 -69.32 -65.69 -19.53
C ILE A 4 -67.95 -65.21 -20.02
N ASP A 5 -67.54 -65.60 -21.23
CA ASP A 5 -66.27 -65.17 -21.84
C ASP A 5 -66.28 -63.65 -22.12
N SER A 6 -67.42 -63.09 -22.54
CA SER A 6 -67.59 -61.65 -22.72
C SER A 6 -67.54 -60.88 -21.39
N LEU A 7 -68.16 -61.41 -20.33
CA LEU A 7 -68.10 -60.83 -18.99
C LEU A 7 -66.68 -60.90 -18.40
N ASN A 8 -65.97 -62.00 -18.60
CA ASN A 8 -64.56 -62.14 -18.18
C ASN A 8 -63.66 -61.13 -18.90
N SER A 9 -63.82 -60.95 -20.22
CA SER A 9 -63.09 -59.94 -20.96
C SER A 9 -63.41 -58.51 -20.48
N LYS A 10 -64.66 -58.21 -20.11
CA LYS A 10 -65.04 -56.92 -19.51
C LYS A 10 -64.41 -56.72 -18.13
N VAL A 11 -64.39 -57.75 -17.28
CA VAL A 11 -63.77 -57.68 -15.94
C VAL A 11 -62.26 -57.49 -16.06
N GLU A 12 -61.61 -58.16 -17.01
CA GLU A 12 -60.18 -58.02 -17.28
C GLU A 12 -59.86 -56.60 -17.78
N ASN A 13 -60.64 -56.08 -18.74
CA ASN A 13 -60.49 -54.71 -19.22
C ASN A 13 -60.72 -53.66 -18.11
N LEU A 14 -61.75 -53.83 -17.27
CA LEU A 14 -62.01 -52.94 -16.14
C LEU A 14 -60.90 -53.04 -15.07
N SER A 15 -60.32 -54.21 -14.85
CA SER A 15 -59.19 -54.40 -13.93
C SER A 15 -57.94 -53.70 -14.44
N ILE A 16 -57.66 -53.78 -15.75
CA ILE A 16 -56.58 -53.04 -16.41
C ILE A 16 -56.81 -51.53 -16.31
N GLU A 17 -58.04 -51.07 -16.49
CA GLU A 17 -58.38 -49.65 -16.41
C GLU A 17 -58.27 -49.11 -14.99
N LEU A 18 -58.71 -49.88 -13.98
CA LEU A 18 -58.56 -49.55 -12.57
C LEU A 18 -57.08 -49.47 -12.17
N GLU A 19 -56.24 -50.38 -12.65
CA GLU A 19 -54.80 -50.34 -12.41
C GLU A 19 -54.14 -49.13 -13.10
N LYS A 20 -54.56 -48.77 -14.32
CA LYS A 20 -54.12 -47.53 -14.98
C LYS A 20 -54.51 -46.28 -14.17
N VAL A 21 -55.71 -46.23 -13.62
CA VAL A 21 -56.16 -45.11 -12.77
C VAL A 21 -55.35 -45.06 -11.47
N ARG A 22 -55.07 -46.22 -10.85
CA ARG A 22 -54.25 -46.32 -9.64
C ARG A 22 -52.82 -45.83 -9.88
N GLN A 23 -52.20 -46.23 -11.00
CA GLN A 23 -50.87 -45.75 -11.41
C GLN A 23 -50.86 -44.25 -11.69
N ARG A 24 -51.90 -43.71 -12.36
CA ARG A 24 -52.05 -42.26 -12.57
C ARG A 24 -52.17 -41.52 -11.25
N SER A 25 -53.00 -41.99 -10.32
CA SER A 25 -53.16 -41.41 -8.99
C SER A 25 -51.84 -41.39 -8.21
N SER A 26 -51.10 -42.51 -8.21
CA SER A 26 -49.79 -42.59 -7.57
C SER A 26 -48.76 -41.64 -8.19
N ASN A 27 -48.78 -41.47 -9.51
CA ASN A 27 -47.92 -40.51 -10.20
C ASN A 27 -48.27 -39.06 -9.85
N PHE A 28 -49.56 -38.72 -9.73
CA PHE A 28 -49.99 -37.39 -9.28
C PHE A 28 -49.58 -37.12 -7.83
N GLU A 29 -49.73 -38.09 -6.94
CA GLU A 29 -49.31 -37.97 -5.54
C GLU A 29 -47.80 -37.76 -5.42
N ARG A 30 -47.00 -38.52 -6.18
CA ARG A 30 -45.54 -38.34 -6.24
C ARG A 30 -45.17 -36.96 -6.80
N SER A 31 -45.80 -36.53 -7.89
CA SER A 31 -45.54 -35.22 -8.50
C SER A 31 -45.92 -34.06 -7.55
N TYR A 32 -47.01 -34.21 -6.79
CA TYR A 32 -47.40 -33.24 -5.77
C TYR A 32 -46.37 -33.17 -4.63
N GLN A 33 -45.91 -34.33 -4.12
CA GLN A 33 -44.86 -34.38 -3.10
C GLN A 33 -43.55 -33.74 -3.58
N GLU A 34 -43.15 -33.99 -4.83
CA GLU A 34 -41.99 -33.34 -5.46
C GLU A 34 -42.16 -31.82 -5.52
N GLN A 35 -43.33 -31.32 -5.90
CA GLN A 35 -43.62 -29.88 -5.92
C GLN A 35 -43.56 -29.25 -4.52
N VAL A 36 -44.06 -29.95 -3.49
CA VAL A 36 -43.96 -29.48 -2.10
C VAL A 36 -42.49 -29.39 -1.65
N VAL A 37 -41.66 -30.38 -1.98
CA VAL A 37 -40.22 -30.36 -1.65
C VAL A 37 -39.49 -29.25 -2.40
N ILE A 38 -39.80 -29.01 -3.67
CA ILE A 38 -39.22 -27.91 -4.45
C ILE A 38 -39.62 -26.56 -3.84
N ALA A 39 -40.90 -26.38 -3.48
CA ALA A 39 -41.37 -25.16 -2.83
C ALA A 39 -40.68 -24.93 -1.48
N GLN A 40 -40.53 -25.97 -0.66
CA GLN A 40 -39.80 -25.90 0.61
C GLN A 40 -38.33 -25.54 0.41
N ARG A 41 -37.65 -26.13 -0.58
CA ARG A 41 -36.27 -25.77 -0.91
C ARG A 41 -36.14 -24.33 -1.38
N ALA A 42 -37.06 -23.85 -2.22
CA ALA A 42 -37.07 -22.47 -2.66
C ALA A 42 -37.28 -21.49 -1.50
N THR A 43 -38.13 -21.85 -0.52
CA THR A 43 -38.29 -21.04 0.70
C THR A 43 -37.05 -21.05 1.57
N THR A 44 -36.39 -22.19 1.77
CA THR A 44 -35.15 -22.25 2.57
C THR A 44 -34.00 -21.50 1.89
N GLU A 45 -33.85 -21.62 0.56
CA GLU A 45 -32.83 -20.86 -0.18
C GLU A 45 -33.08 -19.35 -0.10
N LYS A 46 -34.35 -18.94 -0.12
CA LYS A 46 -34.73 -17.54 0.08
C LYS A 46 -34.36 -17.07 1.49
N ASP A 47 -34.69 -17.83 2.52
CA ASP A 47 -34.39 -17.48 3.92
C ASP A 47 -32.87 -17.44 4.18
N ASP A 48 -32.11 -18.40 3.63
CA ASP A 48 -30.64 -18.42 3.73
C ASP A 48 -30.01 -17.21 3.03
N ARG A 49 -30.57 -16.82 1.88
CA ARG A 49 -30.13 -15.64 1.14
C ARG A 49 -30.46 -14.35 1.90
N GLU A 50 -31.64 -14.25 2.50
CA GLU A 50 -32.02 -13.11 3.34
C GLU A 50 -31.11 -13.01 4.58
N ARG A 51 -30.79 -14.13 5.24
CA ARG A 51 -29.81 -14.16 6.35
C ARG A 51 -28.43 -13.72 5.90
N TYR A 52 -27.93 -14.24 4.79
CA TYR A 52 -26.64 -13.84 4.23
C TYR A 52 -26.55 -12.33 3.98
N TYR A 53 -27.59 -11.74 3.37
CA TYR A 53 -27.61 -10.29 3.15
C TYR A 53 -27.77 -9.50 4.45
N SER A 54 -28.54 -9.99 5.41
CA SER A 54 -28.64 -9.37 6.74
C SER A 54 -27.27 -9.33 7.44
N ASP A 55 -26.55 -10.46 7.47
CA ASP A 55 -25.22 -10.55 8.07
C ASP A 55 -24.20 -9.65 7.36
N LEU A 56 -24.30 -9.54 6.03
CA LEU A 56 -23.45 -8.66 5.24
C LEU A 56 -23.71 -7.18 5.58
N VAL A 57 -24.99 -6.79 5.69
CA VAL A 57 -25.37 -5.43 6.08
C VAL A 57 -24.89 -5.11 7.49
N ASP A 58 -25.00 -6.04 8.45
CA ASP A 58 -24.51 -5.84 9.81
C ASP A 58 -22.98 -5.68 9.85
N LYS A 59 -22.24 -6.47 9.07
CA LYS A 59 -20.78 -6.31 8.93
C LYS A 59 -20.41 -4.96 8.35
N LEU A 60 -21.06 -4.55 7.26
CA LEU A 60 -20.83 -3.24 6.63
C LEU A 60 -21.18 -2.08 7.57
N MET A 61 -22.26 -2.22 8.36
CA MET A 61 -22.65 -1.22 9.35
C MET A 61 -21.61 -1.08 10.47
N ASN A 62 -21.06 -2.20 10.94
CA ASN A 62 -19.99 -2.21 11.94
C ASN A 62 -18.67 -1.64 11.40
N GLU A 63 -18.33 -1.94 10.15
CA GLU A 63 -17.18 -1.35 9.47
C GLU A 63 -17.36 0.17 9.30
N GLY A 64 -18.56 0.61 8.89
CA GLY A 64 -18.91 2.03 8.80
C GLY A 64 -18.80 2.77 10.14
N LYS A 65 -19.22 2.15 11.25
CA LYS A 65 -19.03 2.70 12.61
C LYS A 65 -17.56 2.80 12.99
N SER A 66 -16.76 1.79 12.67
CA SER A 66 -15.32 1.78 12.93
C SER A 66 -14.59 2.87 12.14
N LEU A 67 -14.92 3.02 10.85
CA LEU A 67 -14.37 4.08 10.00
C LEU A 67 -14.78 5.47 10.49
N LYS A 68 -16.02 5.65 10.93
CA LYS A 68 -16.46 6.92 11.53
C LYS A 68 -15.65 7.28 12.78
N LYS A 69 -15.45 6.31 13.68
CA LYS A 69 -14.63 6.51 14.90
C LYS A 69 -13.17 6.82 14.56
N LEU A 70 -12.63 6.19 13.52
CA LEU A 70 -11.27 6.48 13.04
C LEU A 70 -11.18 7.91 12.48
N ASN A 71 -12.18 8.37 11.73
CA ASN A 71 -12.23 9.74 11.21
C ASN A 71 -12.31 10.77 12.34
N GLU A 72 -13.13 10.54 13.37
CA GLU A 72 -13.21 11.40 14.55
C GLU A 72 -11.86 11.51 15.29
N LEU A 73 -11.07 10.43 15.33
CA LEU A 73 -9.71 10.45 15.90
C LEU A 73 -8.72 11.25 15.04
N TYR A 74 -8.83 11.16 13.71
CA TYR A 74 -8.00 11.96 12.80
C TYR A 74 -8.31 13.45 12.90
N GLU A 75 -9.60 13.83 12.95
CA GLU A 75 -10.03 15.21 13.15
C GLU A 75 -9.53 15.78 14.47
N LYS A 76 -9.66 15.02 15.57
CA LYS A 76 -9.13 15.41 16.87
C LYS A 76 -7.61 15.61 16.85
N ARG A 77 -6.88 14.70 16.21
CA ARG A 77 -5.42 14.83 16.08
C ARG A 77 -5.03 16.07 15.27
N GLN A 78 -5.75 16.36 14.19
CA GLN A 78 -5.53 17.56 13.38
C GLN A 78 -5.80 18.85 14.18
N GLU A 79 -6.81 18.84 15.04
CA GLU A 79 -7.10 19.96 15.95
C GLU A 79 -5.98 20.13 16.99
N ASP A 80 -5.51 19.05 17.61
CA ASP A 80 -4.37 19.05 18.54
C ASP A 80 -3.08 19.58 17.86
N ASP A 81 -2.79 19.12 16.65
CA ASP A 81 -1.64 19.58 15.85
C ASP A 81 -1.76 21.08 15.51
N THR A 82 -2.96 21.55 15.17
CA THR A 82 -3.23 22.97 14.89
C THR A 82 -3.00 23.83 16.13
N GLN A 83 -3.47 23.37 17.30
CA GLN A 83 -3.22 24.06 18.57
C GLN A 83 -1.73 24.09 18.93
N ALA A 84 -0.99 23.00 18.68
CA ALA A 84 0.45 22.95 18.91
C ALA A 84 1.20 23.94 18.00
N ILE A 85 0.85 24.02 16.72
CA ILE A 85 1.41 24.99 15.77
C ILE A 85 1.13 26.41 16.25
N MET A 86 -0.11 26.74 16.64
CA MET A 86 -0.44 28.07 17.16
C MET A 86 0.39 28.45 18.39
N ARG A 87 0.64 27.51 19.32
CA ARG A 87 1.51 27.75 20.49
C ARG A 87 2.94 28.04 20.05
N LEU A 88 3.49 27.23 19.16
CA LEU A 88 4.85 27.44 18.63
C LEU A 88 4.97 28.78 17.89
N GLU A 89 3.97 29.19 17.12
CA GLU A 89 3.93 30.50 16.46
C GLU A 89 3.92 31.66 17.47
N THR A 90 3.16 31.53 18.57
CA THR A 90 3.19 32.52 19.65
C THR A 90 4.54 32.59 20.36
N GLU A 91 5.18 31.45 20.61
CA GLU A 91 6.53 31.38 21.20
C GLU A 91 7.57 32.02 20.27
N VAL A 92 7.54 31.69 18.97
CA VAL A 92 8.42 32.30 17.96
C VAL A 92 8.22 33.80 17.89
N SER A 93 6.97 34.29 17.93
CA SER A 93 6.68 35.74 17.97
C SER A 93 7.25 36.39 19.23
N THR A 94 7.13 35.73 20.39
CA THR A 94 7.66 36.22 21.67
C THR A 94 9.18 36.30 21.64
N VAL A 95 9.85 35.25 21.16
CA VAL A 95 11.32 35.21 20.97
C VAL A 95 11.77 36.29 19.99
N LYS A 96 11.05 36.49 18.88
CA LYS A 96 11.35 37.52 17.89
C LYS A 96 11.25 38.93 18.49
N THR A 97 10.27 39.15 19.36
CA THR A 97 10.07 40.43 20.05
C THR A 97 11.20 40.67 21.07
N SER A 98 11.55 39.66 21.88
CA SER A 98 12.68 39.74 22.82
C SER A 98 14.02 39.94 22.12
N LEU A 99 14.23 39.33 20.95
CA LEU A 99 15.42 39.56 20.12
C LEU A 99 15.48 41.00 19.60
N ALA A 100 14.34 41.57 19.19
CA ALA A 100 14.27 42.96 18.76
C ALA A 100 14.58 43.93 19.91
N GLU A 101 14.06 43.66 21.10
CA GLU A 101 14.36 44.43 22.33
C GLU A 101 15.85 44.33 22.70
N SER A 102 16.42 43.13 22.66
CA SER A 102 17.86 42.90 22.92
C SER A 102 18.75 43.64 21.91
N ASN A 103 18.38 43.64 20.63
CA ASN A 103 19.07 44.40 19.59
C ASN A 103 18.97 45.92 19.82
N ALA A 104 17.81 46.41 20.26
CA ALA A 104 17.61 47.83 20.59
C ALA A 104 18.48 48.25 21.79
N LEU A 105 18.51 47.44 22.85
CA LEU A 105 19.39 47.61 24.01
C LEU A 105 20.87 47.59 23.62
N SER A 106 21.27 46.66 22.76
CA SER A 106 22.65 46.61 22.26
C SER A 106 23.02 47.86 21.46
N SER A 107 22.09 48.40 20.66
CA SER A 107 22.29 49.65 19.94
C SER A 107 22.45 50.84 20.89
N GLN A 108 21.61 50.94 21.93
CA GLN A 108 21.72 51.98 22.96
C GLN A 108 23.05 51.91 23.70
N LEU A 109 23.47 50.70 24.10
CA LEU A 109 24.75 50.49 24.78
C LEU A 109 25.93 50.92 23.90
N ASN A 110 25.88 50.65 22.60
CA ASN A 110 26.91 51.09 21.66
C ASN A 110 26.97 52.63 21.54
N GLU A 111 25.82 53.30 21.57
CA GLU A 111 25.74 54.76 21.57
C GLU A 111 26.28 55.37 22.88
N GLU A 112 25.99 54.75 24.01
CA GLU A 112 26.50 55.14 25.34
C GLU A 112 28.01 54.95 25.45
N ILE A 113 28.54 53.83 24.93
CA ILE A 113 29.99 53.59 24.82
C ILE A 113 30.65 54.66 23.94
N GLN A 114 29.99 55.10 22.87
CA GLN A 114 30.52 56.16 22.02
C GLN A 114 30.53 57.52 22.76
N ASN A 115 29.47 57.86 23.47
CA ASN A 115 29.42 59.09 24.29
C ASN A 115 30.49 59.10 25.37
N MET A 116 30.71 57.98 26.07
CA MET A 116 31.77 57.87 27.08
C MET A 116 33.17 58.07 26.48
N LYS A 117 33.42 57.55 25.26
CA LYS A 117 34.68 57.80 24.56
C LYS A 117 34.88 59.28 24.26
N ASP A 118 33.84 59.96 23.82
CA ASP A 118 33.89 61.40 23.52
C ASP A 118 34.11 62.25 24.79
N GLU A 119 33.55 61.84 25.93
CA GLU A 119 33.74 62.51 27.23
C GLU A 119 35.15 62.30 27.80
N ILE A 120 35.73 61.11 27.65
CA ILE A 120 37.13 60.85 28.01
C ILE A 120 38.07 61.81 27.26
N VAL A 121 37.84 62.03 25.96
CA VAL A 121 38.65 62.98 25.17
C VAL A 121 38.58 64.40 25.72
N LYS A 122 37.40 64.87 26.12
CA LYS A 122 37.23 66.19 26.75
C LYS A 122 37.96 66.32 28.09
N LEU A 123 37.85 65.31 28.95
CA LEU A 123 38.51 65.32 30.26
C LEU A 123 40.03 65.30 30.13
N GLU A 124 40.57 64.64 29.10
CA GLU A 124 42.00 64.68 28.79
C GLU A 124 42.49 66.08 28.34
N GLU A 125 41.64 66.85 27.64
CA GLU A 125 41.92 68.24 27.27
C GLU A 125 41.90 69.17 28.50
N GLU A 126 40.89 69.04 29.37
CA GLU A 126 40.75 69.85 30.60
C GLU A 126 41.91 69.61 31.59
N LYS A 127 42.38 68.37 31.69
CA LYS A 127 43.56 68.01 32.49
C LYS A 127 44.82 68.74 31.99
N LYS A 128 44.99 68.88 30.67
CA LYS A 128 46.13 69.63 30.10
C LYS A 128 46.08 71.12 30.46
N GLU A 129 44.91 71.72 30.54
CA GLU A 129 44.73 73.13 30.91
C GLU A 129 45.00 73.38 32.40
N LEU A 130 44.53 72.49 33.28
CA LEU A 130 44.77 72.61 34.73
C LEU A 130 46.25 72.46 35.11
N THR A 131 47.00 71.67 34.35
CA THR A 131 48.45 71.48 34.57
C THR A 131 49.25 72.76 34.24
N GLN A 132 48.69 73.68 33.45
CA GLN A 132 49.34 74.96 33.13
C GLN A 132 49.17 76.03 34.22
N LEU A 133 48.16 75.90 35.08
CA LEU A 133 47.81 76.90 36.10
C LEU A 133 48.54 76.75 37.44
N SER A 134 49.19 75.61 37.72
CA SER A 134 49.80 75.35 39.03
C SER A 134 51.26 75.84 39.20
N SER A 135 51.80 76.62 38.25
CA SER A 135 53.25 76.91 38.16
C SER A 135 53.72 78.25 38.80
N ILE A 136 52.88 79.00 39.52
CA ILE A 136 53.25 80.34 40.03
C ILE A 136 52.81 80.55 41.49
N ALA A 137 53.72 80.39 42.45
CA ALA A 137 53.92 81.31 43.59
C ALA A 137 54.86 80.74 44.66
N SER A 138 56.00 81.40 44.91
CA SER A 138 56.70 81.35 46.20
C SER A 138 57.67 82.53 46.39
N ALA A 139 58.00 82.83 47.66
CA ALA A 139 59.04 83.72 48.23
C ALA A 139 58.43 84.88 49.07
N SER A 140 58.92 85.31 50.25
CA SER A 140 60.29 85.44 50.79
C SER A 140 60.25 85.73 52.34
N PRO A 141 61.28 86.20 53.10
CA PRO A 141 61.92 85.40 54.14
C PRO A 141 62.04 86.14 55.51
N GLY A 142 61.00 86.10 56.35
CA GLY A 142 61.15 86.10 57.82
C GLY A 142 61.48 84.69 58.36
N SER A 143 61.77 83.77 57.44
CA SER A 143 61.18 82.45 57.47
C SER A 143 62.12 81.38 58.00
N ALA A 144 63.27 81.64 58.62
CA ALA A 144 64.16 80.55 59.04
C ALA A 144 63.77 79.98 60.41
N VAL A 145 63.47 80.88 61.37
CA VAL A 145 62.92 80.52 62.69
C VAL A 145 61.45 80.14 62.55
N GLU A 146 60.72 80.86 61.70
CA GLU A 146 59.38 80.47 61.28
C GLU A 146 59.41 79.14 60.52
N LYS A 147 60.30 78.88 59.53
CA LYS A 147 60.40 77.55 58.87
C LYS A 147 60.83 76.44 59.79
N ALA A 148 61.54 76.69 60.90
CA ALA A 148 61.89 75.65 61.85
C ALA A 148 60.70 75.28 62.76
N LEU A 149 60.00 76.29 63.29
CA LEU A 149 58.74 76.12 64.01
C LEU A 149 57.59 75.65 63.11
N GLN A 150 57.60 76.06 61.84
CA GLN A 150 56.70 75.67 60.78
C GLN A 150 57.11 74.32 60.20
N LYS A 151 58.39 73.88 60.24
CA LYS A 151 58.78 72.48 59.93
C LYS A 151 58.32 71.53 61.02
N LYS A 152 58.49 71.91 62.30
CA LYS A 152 57.97 71.11 63.42
C LYS A 152 56.45 71.17 63.48
N GLY A 153 55.85 72.34 63.26
CA GLY A 153 54.42 72.53 63.08
C GLY A 153 53.90 71.74 61.89
N GLN A 154 54.58 71.77 60.73
CA GLN A 154 54.28 70.96 59.55
C GLN A 154 54.49 69.48 59.82
N SER A 155 55.48 69.08 60.60
CA SER A 155 55.67 67.67 60.98
C SER A 155 54.57 67.18 61.93
N ILE A 156 54.09 68.02 62.84
CA ILE A 156 52.94 67.73 63.69
C ILE A 156 51.66 67.71 62.85
N ILE A 157 51.46 68.71 61.97
CA ILE A 157 50.35 68.77 61.03
C ILE A 157 50.39 67.56 60.08
N GLN A 158 51.56 67.12 59.64
CA GLN A 158 51.75 65.95 58.80
C GLN A 158 51.45 64.67 59.58
N MET A 159 51.90 64.54 60.82
CA MET A 159 51.51 63.40 61.66
C MET A 159 50.00 63.39 61.93
N TYR A 160 49.38 64.56 62.14
CA TYR A 160 47.93 64.65 62.28
C TYR A 160 47.22 64.35 60.97
N SER A 161 47.73 64.79 59.81
CA SER A 161 47.17 64.48 58.49
C SER A 161 47.33 63.01 58.16
N ASP A 162 48.47 62.41 58.50
CA ASP A 162 48.73 60.99 58.32
C ASP A 162 47.87 60.16 59.27
N TYR A 163 47.68 60.62 60.52
CA TYR A 163 46.73 60.02 61.45
C TYR A 163 45.29 60.13 60.94
N THR A 164 44.86 61.28 60.42
CA THR A 164 43.52 61.43 59.82
C THR A 164 43.37 60.58 58.57
N ASN A 165 44.37 60.52 57.70
CA ASN A 165 44.37 59.64 56.52
C ASN A 165 44.27 58.16 56.91
N ILE A 166 45.01 57.71 57.93
CA ILE A 166 44.92 56.34 58.44
C ILE A 166 43.55 56.10 59.08
N GLN A 167 42.99 57.09 59.78
CA GLN A 167 41.66 57.00 60.38
C GLN A 167 40.57 56.94 59.30
N GLU A 168 40.71 57.69 58.22
CA GLU A 168 39.85 57.64 57.03
C GLU A 168 39.97 56.30 56.30
N GLN A 169 41.19 55.77 56.12
CA GLN A 169 41.42 54.45 55.55
C GLN A 169 40.80 53.34 56.41
N LEU A 170 40.90 53.44 57.73
CA LEU A 170 40.26 52.49 58.65
C LEU A 170 38.73 52.55 58.53
N ILE A 171 38.15 53.75 58.41
CA ILE A 171 36.71 53.93 58.20
C ILE A 171 36.30 53.33 56.84
N LEU A 172 37.09 53.53 55.79
CA LEU A 172 36.87 52.95 54.46
C LEU A 172 36.93 51.41 54.48
N GLU A 173 37.93 50.82 55.12
CA GLU A 173 38.04 49.36 55.24
C GLU A 173 36.94 48.76 56.12
N GLN A 174 36.50 49.45 57.19
CA GLN A 174 35.33 49.05 57.95
C GLN A 174 34.05 49.09 57.10
N LYS A 175 33.91 50.09 56.23
CA LYS A 175 32.78 50.19 55.29
C LYS A 175 32.81 49.03 54.29
N LYS A 176 33.94 48.76 53.65
CA LYS A 176 34.11 47.60 52.75
C LYS A 176 33.82 46.28 53.44
N THR A 177 34.28 46.12 54.68
CA THR A 177 34.03 44.90 55.46
C THR A 177 32.53 44.70 55.73
N ARG A 178 31.78 45.77 56.00
CA ARG A 178 30.32 45.69 56.10
C ARG A 178 29.66 45.34 54.77
N GLU A 179 30.05 46.01 53.69
CA GLU A 179 29.52 45.72 52.34
C GLU A 179 29.76 44.26 51.95
N LEU A 180 30.96 43.73 52.21
CA LEU A 180 31.30 42.33 51.97
C LEU A 180 30.45 41.38 52.84
N SER A 181 30.23 41.73 54.10
CA SER A 181 29.39 40.95 55.00
C SER A 181 27.91 40.94 54.55
N GLU A 182 27.40 42.07 54.08
CA GLU A 182 26.04 42.17 53.52
C GLU A 182 25.91 41.34 52.24
N ALA A 183 26.89 41.39 51.34
CA ALA A 183 26.94 40.55 50.15
C ALA A 183 26.99 39.06 50.48
N LEU A 184 27.83 38.64 51.43
CA LEU A 184 27.90 37.25 51.92
C LEU A 184 26.58 36.78 52.52
N THR A 185 25.89 37.65 53.26
CA THR A 185 24.57 37.33 53.85
C THR A 185 23.53 37.16 52.76
N THR A 186 23.55 38.00 51.73
CA THR A 186 22.67 37.91 50.56
C THR A 186 22.90 36.61 49.79
N PHE A 187 24.16 36.28 49.48
CA PHE A 187 24.52 35.01 48.84
C PHE A 187 24.08 33.79 49.65
N LYS A 188 24.25 33.84 50.98
CA LYS A 188 23.81 32.76 51.85
C LYS A 188 22.28 32.58 51.79
N PHE A 189 21.53 33.67 51.82
CA PHE A 189 20.08 33.64 51.68
C PHE A 189 19.63 33.11 50.31
N GLU A 190 20.29 33.51 49.22
CA GLU A 190 20.02 32.97 47.89
C GLU A 190 20.29 31.46 47.83
N LEU A 191 21.43 30.99 48.35
CA LEU A 191 21.76 29.56 48.42
C LEU A 191 20.75 28.76 49.24
N GLU A 192 20.33 29.28 50.39
CA GLU A 192 19.30 28.66 51.24
C GLU A 192 17.94 28.58 50.51
N ASN A 193 17.61 29.54 49.64
CA ASN A 193 16.41 29.51 48.83
C ASN A 193 16.50 28.58 47.60
N TYR A 194 17.69 28.34 47.04
CA TYR A 194 17.88 27.42 45.92
C TYR A 194 17.85 25.95 46.34
N ALA A 195 18.32 25.62 47.55
CA ALA A 195 18.33 24.25 48.07
C ALA A 195 16.97 23.52 48.00
N PRO A 196 15.84 24.11 48.47
CA PRO A 196 14.53 23.46 48.36
C PRO A 196 14.04 23.33 46.91
N GLN A 197 14.39 24.27 46.02
CA GLN A 197 14.02 24.17 44.60
C GLN A 197 14.73 23.00 43.90
N ILE A 198 16.00 22.77 44.23
CA ILE A 198 16.76 21.61 43.72
C ILE A 198 16.15 20.31 44.26
N GLN A 199 15.76 20.29 45.54
CA GLN A 199 15.13 19.12 46.13
C GLN A 199 13.78 18.81 45.46
N GLN A 200 12.94 19.82 45.23
CA GLN A 200 11.68 19.66 44.50
C GLN A 200 11.89 19.15 43.08
N ARG A 201 12.85 19.72 42.33
CA ARG A 201 13.22 19.26 40.98
C ARG A 201 13.67 17.79 40.96
N ASN A 202 14.40 17.35 41.99
CA ASN A 202 14.82 15.95 42.11
C ASN A 202 13.64 15.02 42.42
N GLU A 203 12.67 15.46 43.22
CA GLU A 203 11.43 14.71 43.49
C GLU A 203 10.58 14.58 42.22
N GLU A 204 10.42 15.66 41.46
CA GLU A 204 9.74 15.66 40.15
C GLU A 204 10.44 14.72 39.15
N TYR A 205 11.78 14.75 39.10
CA TYR A 205 12.55 13.85 38.24
C TYR A 205 12.38 12.38 38.61
N ASN A 206 12.35 12.06 39.91
CA ASN A 206 12.12 10.69 40.38
C ASN A 206 10.70 10.23 40.06
N GLN A 207 9.69 11.09 40.20
CA GLN A 207 8.32 10.78 39.78
C GLN A 207 8.25 10.46 38.28
N LEU A 208 8.90 11.28 37.44
CA LEU A 208 8.97 11.03 36.01
C LEU A 208 9.67 9.71 35.67
N LEU A 209 10.70 9.32 36.42
CA LEU A 209 11.36 8.02 36.26
C LEU A 209 10.43 6.85 36.61
N GLU A 210 9.64 6.96 37.68
CA GLU A 210 8.65 5.95 38.06
C GLU A 210 7.53 5.84 37.02
N GLU A 211 7.02 6.97 36.52
CA GLU A 211 6.03 7.01 35.43
C GLU A 211 6.57 6.38 34.14
N ASN A 212 7.82 6.68 33.78
CA ASN A 212 8.45 6.09 32.61
C ASN A 212 8.63 4.57 32.76
N HIS A 213 9.00 4.11 33.96
CA HIS A 213 9.06 2.67 34.24
C HIS A 213 7.68 2.01 34.11
N TYR A 214 6.62 2.65 34.62
CA TYR A 214 5.25 2.16 34.49
C TYR A 214 4.80 2.07 33.02
N ILE A 215 5.06 3.12 32.23
CA ILE A 215 4.76 3.15 30.79
C ILE A 215 5.52 2.05 30.05
N MET A 216 6.79 1.82 30.39
CA MET A 216 7.61 0.76 29.80
C MET A 216 7.03 -0.64 30.06
N GLU A 217 6.55 -0.91 31.28
CA GLU A 217 5.88 -2.19 31.59
C GLU A 217 4.54 -2.33 30.86
N GLN A 218 3.75 -1.25 30.75
CA GLN A 218 2.52 -1.26 29.94
C GLN A 218 2.79 -1.52 28.46
N LEU A 219 3.87 -0.93 27.91
CA LEU A 219 4.29 -1.18 26.53
C LEU A 219 4.66 -2.66 26.33
N LYS A 220 5.37 -3.25 27.28
CA LYS A 220 5.77 -4.66 27.25
C LYS A 220 4.55 -5.59 27.26
N LEU A 221 3.57 -5.32 28.13
CA LEU A 221 2.29 -6.05 28.16
C LEU A 221 1.55 -5.92 26.83
N SER A 222 1.42 -4.70 26.30
CA SER A 222 0.78 -4.46 25.00
C SER A 222 1.48 -5.22 23.88
N GLN A 223 2.81 -5.25 23.86
CA GLN A 223 3.59 -5.95 22.85
C GLN A 223 3.41 -7.48 22.93
N THR A 224 3.31 -8.05 24.14
CA THR A 224 2.97 -9.46 24.30
C THR A 224 1.55 -9.79 23.81
N GLU A 225 0.59 -8.88 24.00
CA GLU A 225 -0.77 -9.07 23.52
C GLU A 225 -0.86 -8.96 21.99
N ILE A 226 -0.12 -8.03 21.38
CA ILE A 226 -0.01 -7.93 19.91
C ILE A 226 0.57 -9.22 19.32
N GLN A 227 1.60 -9.81 19.95
CA GLN A 227 2.15 -11.09 19.51
C GLN A 227 1.11 -12.22 19.61
N ARG A 228 0.38 -12.29 20.73
CA ARG A 228 -0.69 -13.27 20.93
C ARG A 228 -1.80 -13.13 19.88
N LEU A 229 -2.26 -11.91 19.61
CA LEU A 229 -3.29 -11.63 18.60
C LEU A 229 -2.80 -11.94 17.18
N SER A 230 -1.53 -11.68 16.88
CA SER A 230 -0.93 -12.01 15.58
C SER A 230 -0.92 -13.53 15.36
N GLN A 231 -0.56 -14.30 16.38
CA GLN A 231 -0.60 -15.76 16.32
C GLN A 231 -2.02 -16.31 16.15
N ILE A 232 -3.00 -15.72 16.83
CA ILE A 232 -4.42 -16.08 16.65
C ILE A 232 -4.87 -15.77 15.22
N LYS A 233 -4.50 -14.60 14.69
CA LYS A 233 -4.82 -14.23 13.31
C LYS A 233 -4.24 -15.22 12.30
N GLU A 234 -2.97 -15.61 12.45
CA GLU A 234 -2.34 -16.61 11.57
C GLU A 234 -3.09 -17.96 11.61
N ASN A 235 -3.49 -18.42 12.80
CA ASN A 235 -4.27 -19.65 12.95
C ASN A 235 -5.64 -19.55 12.26
N VAL A 236 -6.35 -18.42 12.43
CA VAL A 236 -7.66 -18.18 11.80
C VAL A 236 -7.52 -18.08 10.28
N GLU A 237 -6.45 -17.44 9.77
CA GLU A 237 -6.18 -17.40 8.34
C GLU A 237 -5.92 -18.81 7.78
N ALA A 238 -5.14 -19.63 8.48
CA ALA A 238 -4.93 -21.02 8.11
C ALA A 238 -6.25 -21.82 8.07
N GLU A 239 -7.07 -21.74 9.11
CA GLU A 239 -8.39 -22.39 9.16
C GLU A 239 -9.31 -21.89 8.04
N ASN A 240 -9.30 -20.59 7.75
CA ASN A 240 -10.12 -20.01 6.69
C ASN A 240 -9.66 -20.48 5.29
N THR A 241 -8.35 -20.63 5.07
CA THR A 241 -7.86 -21.24 3.82
C THR A 241 -8.30 -22.70 3.69
N GLU A 242 -8.32 -23.47 4.78
CA GLU A 242 -8.79 -24.85 4.78
C GLU A 242 -10.30 -24.93 4.49
N LEU A 243 -11.09 -24.06 5.11
CA LEU A 243 -12.53 -23.94 4.85
C LEU A 243 -12.83 -23.51 3.42
N THR A 244 -12.06 -22.56 2.87
CA THR A 244 -12.21 -22.12 1.47
C THR A 244 -11.92 -23.29 0.53
N ASN A 245 -10.82 -24.02 0.73
CA ASN A 245 -10.50 -25.21 -0.05
C ASN A 245 -11.59 -26.30 0.05
N ARG A 246 -12.21 -26.46 1.23
CA ARG A 246 -13.33 -27.39 1.40
C ARG A 246 -14.60 -26.92 0.70
N ASN A 247 -14.87 -25.62 0.74
CA ASN A 247 -16.01 -25.02 0.06
C ASN A 247 -15.87 -25.15 -1.46
N ASP A 248 -14.69 -24.90 -2.01
CA ASP A 248 -14.39 -25.11 -3.43
C ASP A 248 -14.60 -26.57 -3.85
N LYS A 249 -14.18 -27.53 -3.03
CA LYS A 249 -14.46 -28.96 -3.28
C LYS A 249 -15.96 -29.27 -3.30
N LEU A 250 -16.71 -28.77 -2.32
CA LEU A 250 -18.16 -28.97 -2.25
C LEU A 250 -18.90 -28.26 -3.39
N GLN A 251 -18.42 -27.09 -3.81
CA GLN A 251 -18.97 -26.36 -4.95
C GLN A 251 -18.74 -27.13 -6.25
N ASN A 252 -17.55 -27.70 -6.46
CA ASN A 252 -17.28 -28.57 -7.60
C ASN A 252 -18.17 -29.83 -7.61
N GLU A 253 -18.37 -30.46 -6.44
CA GLU A 253 -19.31 -31.58 -6.31
C GLU A 253 -20.75 -31.15 -6.63
N LYS A 254 -21.19 -30.01 -6.11
CA LYS A 254 -22.50 -29.43 -6.40
C LYS A 254 -22.67 -29.17 -7.90
N GLU A 255 -21.67 -28.57 -8.55
CA GLU A 255 -21.69 -28.29 -9.98
C GLU A 255 -21.78 -29.59 -10.80
N MET A 256 -21.01 -30.61 -10.46
CA MET A 256 -21.14 -31.95 -11.05
C MET A 256 -22.57 -32.50 -10.93
N TYR A 257 -23.20 -32.40 -9.75
CA TYR A 257 -24.59 -32.85 -9.56
C TYR A 257 -25.61 -31.98 -10.29
N VAL A 258 -25.39 -30.66 -10.34
CA VAL A 258 -26.27 -29.73 -11.06
C VAL A 258 -26.17 -29.98 -12.56
N GLU A 259 -24.97 -30.18 -13.11
CA GLU A 259 -24.78 -30.53 -14.52
C GLU A 259 -25.42 -31.88 -14.85
N HIS A 260 -25.24 -32.89 -13.99
CA HIS A 260 -25.86 -34.19 -14.16
C HIS A 260 -27.40 -34.09 -14.14
N ASN A 261 -27.96 -33.39 -13.15
CA ASN A 261 -29.41 -33.17 -13.04
C ASN A 261 -29.94 -32.28 -14.16
N THR A 262 -29.19 -31.27 -14.60
CA THR A 262 -29.59 -30.39 -15.71
C THR A 262 -29.55 -31.16 -17.02
N SER A 263 -28.56 -32.03 -17.23
CA SER A 263 -28.52 -32.93 -18.38
C SER A 263 -29.69 -33.91 -18.38
N LEU A 264 -30.00 -34.52 -17.24
CA LEU A 264 -31.18 -35.37 -17.07
C LEU A 264 -32.48 -34.60 -17.31
N MET A 265 -32.64 -33.42 -16.71
CA MET A 265 -33.82 -32.58 -16.87
C MET A 265 -33.94 -32.07 -18.30
N ARG A 266 -32.84 -31.71 -18.97
CA ARG A 266 -32.82 -31.30 -20.37
C ARG A 266 -33.15 -32.46 -21.29
N GLN A 267 -32.68 -33.68 -21.02
CA GLN A 267 -33.11 -34.89 -21.72
C GLN A 267 -34.61 -35.16 -21.50
N ILE A 268 -35.12 -34.97 -20.28
CA ILE A 268 -36.56 -35.10 -19.96
C ILE A 268 -37.39 -33.99 -20.65
N GLU A 269 -36.85 -32.76 -20.74
CA GLU A 269 -37.51 -31.59 -21.33
C GLU A 269 -37.47 -31.64 -22.86
N GLU A 270 -36.39 -32.14 -23.47
CA GLU A 270 -36.26 -32.41 -24.92
C GLU A 270 -37.14 -33.58 -25.35
N LEU A 271 -37.31 -34.58 -24.48
CA LEU A 271 -38.34 -35.61 -24.64
C LEU A 271 -39.78 -35.06 -24.49
N ARG A 272 -39.95 -33.89 -23.86
CA ARG A 272 -41.27 -33.24 -23.64
C ARG A 272 -41.59 -32.09 -24.61
N LYS A 273 -40.60 -31.40 -25.16
CA LYS A 273 -40.74 -30.19 -25.97
C LYS A 273 -39.72 -30.23 -27.09
N GLY A 274 -40.15 -30.56 -28.30
CA GLY A 274 -39.29 -30.40 -29.47
C GLY A 274 -38.90 -28.93 -29.69
N GLY A 275 -37.59 -28.66 -29.83
CA GLY A 275 -37.03 -27.51 -30.54
C GLY A 275 -36.51 -26.33 -29.69
N PRO A 276 -35.22 -25.94 -29.80
CA PRO A 276 -34.63 -24.84 -29.03
C PRO A 276 -34.45 -23.54 -29.82
N SER A 277 -34.60 -22.40 -29.14
CA SER A 277 -34.08 -21.09 -29.60
C SER A 277 -33.88 -20.14 -28.43
N SER A 278 -32.67 -19.57 -28.32
CA SER A 278 -32.22 -18.53 -27.38
C SER A 278 -31.61 -17.37 -28.17
N PRO A 279 -31.68 -16.10 -27.69
CA PRO A 279 -30.44 -15.29 -27.62
C PRO A 279 -30.39 -14.26 -26.45
N VAL A 280 -29.24 -14.07 -25.78
CA VAL A 280 -28.16 -13.03 -25.94
C VAL A 280 -28.33 -11.77 -25.07
N ILE A 281 -27.27 -11.37 -24.34
CA ILE A 281 -27.11 -10.09 -23.63
C ILE A 281 -25.78 -9.42 -24.05
N SER A 282 -25.84 -8.10 -24.30
CA SER A 282 -24.73 -7.23 -24.71
C SER A 282 -23.96 -6.64 -23.51
N ALA A 283 -22.66 -6.40 -23.69
CA ALA A 283 -21.78 -5.69 -22.77
C ALA A 283 -21.33 -4.36 -23.41
N ALA A 284 -21.48 -3.25 -22.67
CA ALA A 284 -20.94 -1.94 -23.03
C ALA A 284 -20.36 -1.26 -21.76
N ASP A 285 -19.36 -0.42 -22.01
CA ASP A 285 -18.73 0.57 -21.13
C ASP A 285 -17.52 0.13 -20.29
N ALA A 286 -16.33 0.28 -20.90
CA ALA A 286 -15.04 0.33 -20.24
C ALA A 286 -14.18 1.43 -20.88
N ASP A 287 -14.36 2.67 -20.43
CA ASP A 287 -13.43 3.78 -20.73
C ASP A 287 -13.23 4.59 -19.45
N GLY A 288 -12.08 4.39 -18.79
CA GLY A 288 -11.73 4.95 -17.48
C GLY A 288 -10.39 5.68 -17.54
N VAL A 289 -10.44 6.99 -17.24
CA VAL A 289 -9.33 7.95 -17.25
C VAL A 289 -8.17 7.52 -16.34
N ILE A 290 -6.93 7.65 -16.85
CA ILE A 290 -5.67 7.25 -16.20
C ILE A 290 -5.34 8.18 -14.99
N PRO A 291 -5.13 7.65 -13.77
CA PRO A 291 -4.69 8.43 -12.60
C PRO A 291 -3.27 8.99 -12.74
N ARG A 292 -3.02 10.21 -12.21
CA ARG A 292 -1.72 10.94 -12.31
C ARG A 292 -0.83 10.84 -11.07
N ASP A 293 -1.35 10.34 -9.97
CA ASP A 293 -0.67 10.21 -8.68
C ASP A 293 0.00 8.84 -8.51
N LEU A 294 1.10 8.78 -7.75
CA LEU A 294 1.91 7.56 -7.59
C LEU A 294 1.11 6.42 -6.95
N ASP A 295 0.25 6.74 -5.97
CA ASP A 295 -0.59 5.75 -5.30
C ASP A 295 -1.69 5.23 -6.24
N GLY A 296 -2.31 6.11 -7.03
CA GLY A 296 -3.21 5.75 -8.12
C GLY A 296 -2.57 4.85 -9.18
N LEU A 297 -1.32 5.09 -9.57
CA LEU A 297 -0.54 4.24 -10.48
C LEU A 297 -0.25 2.85 -9.88
N TYR A 298 0.13 2.78 -8.60
CA TYR A 298 0.33 1.50 -7.92
C TYR A 298 -0.98 0.69 -7.82
N ARG A 299 -2.09 1.33 -7.44
CA ARG A 299 -3.42 0.69 -7.42
C ARG A 299 -3.84 0.19 -8.80
N LEU A 300 -3.65 1.00 -9.84
CA LEU A 300 -3.94 0.58 -11.21
C LEU A 300 -3.08 -0.60 -11.65
N SER A 301 -1.77 -0.58 -11.34
CA SER A 301 -0.86 -1.70 -11.64
C SER A 301 -1.28 -3.00 -10.93
N PHE A 302 -1.74 -2.90 -9.69
CA PHE A 302 -2.25 -4.02 -8.92
C PHE A 302 -3.54 -4.58 -9.53
N ASN A 303 -4.47 -3.71 -9.92
CA ASN A 303 -5.73 -4.09 -10.56
C ASN A 303 -5.50 -4.74 -11.95
N LEU A 304 -4.59 -4.20 -12.76
CA LEU A 304 -4.23 -4.81 -14.03
C LEU A 304 -3.59 -6.20 -13.83
N ARG A 305 -2.80 -6.38 -12.77
CA ARG A 305 -2.21 -7.68 -12.41
C ARG A 305 -3.26 -8.69 -11.97
N SER A 306 -4.25 -8.27 -11.18
CA SER A 306 -5.35 -9.15 -10.77
C SER A 306 -6.25 -9.52 -11.96
N GLU A 307 -6.60 -8.55 -12.82
CA GLU A 307 -7.39 -8.79 -14.04
C GLU A 307 -6.65 -9.75 -14.99
N LYS A 308 -5.34 -9.56 -15.20
CA LYS A 308 -4.50 -10.52 -15.96
C LYS A 308 -4.61 -11.94 -15.41
N ASN A 309 -4.54 -12.11 -14.10
CA ASN A 309 -4.62 -13.44 -13.48
C ASN A 309 -6.00 -14.08 -13.65
N ILE A 310 -7.08 -13.29 -13.60
CA ILE A 310 -8.44 -13.76 -13.85
C ILE A 310 -8.58 -14.22 -15.30
N LEU A 311 -8.09 -13.41 -16.25
CA LEU A 311 -8.15 -13.75 -17.68
C LEU A 311 -7.32 -14.99 -18.02
N LEU A 312 -6.13 -15.14 -17.41
CA LEU A 312 -5.31 -16.35 -17.58
C LEU A 312 -6.02 -17.61 -17.07
N LYS A 313 -6.76 -17.52 -15.95
CA LYS A 313 -7.57 -18.65 -15.48
C LYS A 313 -8.67 -18.98 -16.48
N LYS A 314 -9.36 -17.97 -17.01
CA LYS A 314 -10.42 -18.17 -18.02
C LYS A 314 -9.89 -18.80 -19.31
N ILE A 315 -8.70 -18.41 -19.77
CA ILE A 315 -8.03 -19.04 -20.91
C ILE A 315 -7.78 -20.53 -20.63
N LYS A 316 -7.26 -20.89 -19.45
CA LYS A 316 -7.03 -22.30 -19.08
C LYS A 316 -8.32 -23.12 -19.06
N THR A 317 -9.42 -22.55 -18.59
CA THR A 317 -10.74 -23.21 -18.62
C THR A 317 -11.18 -23.47 -20.06
N LEU A 318 -11.13 -22.46 -20.93
CA LEU A 318 -11.46 -22.62 -22.36
C LEU A 318 -10.54 -23.61 -23.06
N GLU A 319 -9.26 -23.67 -22.70
CA GLU A 319 -8.32 -24.69 -23.22
C GLU A 319 -8.74 -26.10 -22.85
N SER A 320 -9.19 -26.31 -21.61
CA SER A 320 -9.70 -27.60 -21.15
C SER A 320 -10.98 -28.00 -21.87
N GLU A 321 -11.92 -27.06 -22.06
CA GLU A 321 -13.17 -27.27 -22.80
C GLU A 321 -12.92 -27.59 -24.28
N ILE A 322 -11.99 -26.89 -24.93
CA ILE A 322 -11.57 -27.20 -26.31
C ILE A 322 -10.97 -28.62 -26.38
N GLY A 323 -10.18 -29.02 -25.37
CA GLY A 323 -9.62 -30.35 -25.25
C GLY A 323 -10.71 -31.44 -25.17
N SER A 324 -11.69 -31.27 -24.28
CA SER A 324 -12.79 -32.23 -24.12
C SER A 324 -13.68 -32.31 -25.36
N LEU A 325 -13.98 -31.17 -26.01
CA LEU A 325 -14.71 -31.15 -27.28
C LEU A 325 -13.93 -31.83 -28.42
N GLN A 326 -12.59 -31.72 -28.43
CA GLN A 326 -11.76 -32.44 -29.39
C GLN A 326 -11.79 -33.96 -29.19
N GLU A 327 -11.75 -34.42 -27.94
CA GLU A 327 -11.88 -35.84 -27.62
C GLU A 327 -13.26 -36.38 -28.01
N LEU A 328 -14.32 -35.63 -27.70
CA LEU A 328 -15.69 -35.99 -28.07
C LEU A 328 -15.88 -36.05 -29.60
N LEU A 329 -15.34 -35.08 -30.34
CA LEU A 329 -15.33 -35.09 -31.81
C LEU A 329 -14.61 -36.33 -32.36
N SER A 330 -13.44 -36.67 -31.79
CA SER A 330 -12.69 -37.86 -32.20
C SER A 330 -13.48 -39.15 -31.94
N GLN A 331 -14.14 -39.25 -30.79
CA GLN A 331 -15.00 -40.38 -30.47
C GLN A 331 -16.17 -40.48 -31.45
N LYS A 332 -16.88 -39.37 -31.71
CA LYS A 332 -18.01 -39.34 -32.65
C LYS A 332 -17.62 -39.65 -34.08
N ASP A 333 -16.46 -39.16 -34.52
CA ASP A 333 -15.91 -39.52 -35.84
C ASP A 333 -15.62 -41.02 -35.93
N SER A 334 -15.17 -41.66 -34.84
CA SER A 334 -14.97 -43.12 -34.80
C SER A 334 -16.27 -43.92 -34.81
N GLU A 335 -17.29 -43.46 -34.06
CA GLU A 335 -18.63 -44.06 -34.05
C GLU A 335 -19.28 -43.97 -35.44
N ASN A 336 -19.15 -42.81 -36.11
CA ASN A 336 -19.64 -42.60 -37.46
C ASN A 336 -18.93 -43.51 -38.47
N LYS A 337 -17.58 -43.64 -38.39
CA LYS A 337 -16.84 -44.58 -39.24
C LYS A 337 -17.32 -46.03 -39.06
N ASN A 338 -17.57 -46.46 -37.83
CA ASN A 338 -18.09 -47.80 -37.55
C ASN A 338 -19.51 -47.99 -38.10
N ALA A 339 -20.38 -46.98 -37.96
CA ALA A 339 -21.73 -47.01 -38.52
C ALA A 339 -21.72 -47.09 -40.06
N VAL A 340 -20.86 -46.31 -40.73
CA VAL A 340 -20.68 -46.35 -42.19
C VAL A 340 -20.19 -47.73 -42.66
N GLN A 341 -19.26 -48.36 -41.94
CA GLN A 341 -18.80 -49.72 -42.25
C GLN A 341 -19.92 -50.74 -42.10
N GLU A 342 -20.74 -50.63 -41.06
CA GLU A 342 -21.86 -51.54 -40.83
C GLU A 342 -22.97 -51.39 -41.89
N ILE A 343 -23.29 -50.16 -42.30
CA ILE A 343 -24.21 -49.92 -43.42
C ILE A 343 -23.65 -50.54 -44.71
N SER A 344 -22.36 -50.38 -44.97
CA SER A 344 -21.72 -50.98 -46.15
C SER A 344 -21.86 -52.51 -46.15
N ARG A 345 -21.70 -53.14 -44.98
CA ARG A 345 -21.92 -54.58 -44.77
C ARG A 345 -23.38 -54.99 -44.99
N LEU A 346 -24.33 -54.24 -44.43
CA LEU A 346 -25.76 -54.50 -44.59
C LEU A 346 -26.22 -54.32 -46.05
N GLN A 347 -25.74 -53.29 -46.74
CA GLN A 347 -25.98 -53.08 -48.18
C GLN A 347 -25.43 -54.23 -49.02
N GLN A 348 -24.26 -54.78 -48.67
CA GLN A 348 -23.72 -55.97 -49.33
C GLN A 348 -24.62 -57.21 -49.10
N ASN A 349 -25.07 -57.44 -47.86
CA ASN A 349 -26.01 -58.52 -47.54
C ASN A 349 -27.35 -58.35 -48.28
N GLN A 350 -27.87 -57.13 -48.38
CA GLN A 350 -29.07 -56.82 -49.14
C GLN A 350 -28.92 -57.19 -50.61
N ARG A 351 -27.79 -56.85 -51.25
CA ARG A 351 -27.49 -57.24 -52.63
C ARG A 351 -27.45 -58.76 -52.81
N GLN A 352 -26.87 -59.48 -51.84
CA GLN A 352 -26.83 -60.95 -51.86
C GLN A 352 -28.23 -61.56 -51.72
N LEU A 353 -29.08 -61.04 -50.83
CA LEU A 353 -30.46 -61.50 -50.64
C LEU A 353 -31.31 -61.22 -51.89
N HIS A 354 -31.17 -60.04 -52.51
CA HIS A 354 -31.82 -59.72 -53.78
C HIS A 354 -31.42 -60.69 -54.90
N ALA A 355 -30.11 -60.93 -55.08
CA ALA A 355 -29.63 -61.89 -56.07
C ALA A 355 -30.17 -63.31 -55.82
N ARG A 356 -30.33 -63.72 -54.56
CA ARG A 356 -30.93 -65.01 -54.20
C ARG A 356 -32.43 -65.07 -54.50
N LEU A 357 -33.18 -63.99 -54.24
CA LEU A 357 -34.60 -63.89 -54.62
C LEU A 357 -34.77 -63.98 -56.14
N GLU A 358 -33.95 -63.25 -56.91
CA GLU A 358 -33.97 -63.31 -58.37
C GLU A 358 -33.69 -64.73 -58.88
N SER A 359 -32.70 -65.42 -58.30
CA SER A 359 -32.40 -66.82 -58.63
C SER A 359 -33.57 -67.76 -58.33
N LEU A 360 -34.21 -67.64 -57.16
CA LEU A 360 -35.36 -68.46 -56.79
C LEU A 360 -36.59 -68.15 -57.64
N GLU A 361 -36.80 -66.88 -58.00
CA GLU A 361 -37.89 -66.48 -58.89
C GLU A 361 -37.66 -67.02 -60.31
N GLN A 362 -36.41 -67.02 -60.79
CA GLN A 362 -36.03 -67.65 -62.06
C GLN A 362 -36.22 -69.17 -62.00
N GLU A 363 -35.83 -69.82 -60.90
CA GLU A 363 -36.03 -71.26 -60.69
C GLU A 363 -37.53 -71.61 -60.66
N LYS A 364 -38.36 -70.83 -59.95
CA LYS A 364 -39.82 -70.95 -59.95
C LYS A 364 -40.41 -70.82 -61.35
N ARG A 365 -39.97 -69.82 -62.14
CA ARG A 365 -40.41 -69.66 -63.54
C ARG A 365 -40.03 -70.88 -64.39
N LEU A 366 -38.81 -71.41 -64.22
CA LEU A 366 -38.36 -72.61 -64.93
C LEU A 366 -39.14 -73.87 -64.51
N TYR A 367 -39.48 -74.03 -63.23
CA TYR A 367 -40.35 -75.12 -62.76
C TYR A 367 -41.77 -75.01 -63.31
N GLN A 368 -42.34 -73.81 -63.33
CA GLN A 368 -43.65 -73.56 -63.94
C GLN A 368 -43.63 -73.88 -65.44
N GLU A 369 -42.58 -73.46 -66.17
CA GLU A 369 -42.42 -73.78 -67.59
C GLU A 369 -42.24 -75.29 -67.82
N ARG A 370 -41.45 -75.98 -67.00
CA ARG A 370 -41.30 -77.45 -67.06
C ARG A 370 -42.61 -78.18 -66.81
N THR A 371 -43.42 -77.71 -65.86
CA THR A 371 -44.73 -78.28 -65.51
C THR A 371 -45.77 -78.04 -66.61
N LEU A 372 -45.72 -76.87 -67.25
CA LEU A 372 -46.54 -76.55 -68.43
C LEU A 372 -46.12 -77.38 -69.66
N ARG A 373 -44.81 -77.58 -69.88
CA ARG A 373 -44.31 -78.43 -70.97
C ARG A 373 -44.61 -79.92 -70.76
N SER A 374 -44.52 -80.42 -69.53
CA SER A 374 -44.87 -81.83 -69.23
C SER A 374 -46.37 -82.09 -69.35
N SER A 375 -47.22 -81.14 -68.99
CA SER A 375 -48.69 -81.23 -69.19
C SER A 375 -49.13 -81.09 -70.65
N LEU A 376 -48.37 -80.38 -71.50
CA LEU A 376 -48.61 -80.31 -72.95
C LEU A 376 -48.02 -81.48 -73.74
N SER A 377 -47.03 -82.22 -73.20
CA SER A 377 -46.43 -83.38 -73.88
C SER A 377 -47.17 -84.71 -73.68
N ASP A 378 -48.20 -84.75 -72.82
CA ASP A 378 -48.93 -85.96 -72.43
C ASP A 378 -50.28 -86.15 -73.17
N GLN A 379 -50.40 -85.63 -74.40
CA GLN A 379 -51.55 -85.86 -75.28
C GLN A 379 -51.38 -87.02 -76.29
N GLY A 380 -50.45 -87.95 -76.03
CA GLY A 380 -50.13 -88.98 -77.02
C GLY A 380 -49.76 -90.35 -76.46
N SER A 381 -50.49 -90.91 -75.49
CA SER A 381 -50.59 -92.38 -75.26
C SER A 381 -51.59 -92.75 -74.15
N PRO A 382 -52.68 -93.49 -74.43
CA PRO A 382 -53.60 -93.95 -73.42
C PRO A 382 -53.13 -95.29 -72.84
N SER A 383 -52.18 -95.30 -71.89
CA SER A 383 -51.89 -96.46 -71.05
C SER A 383 -50.90 -96.13 -69.92
N ARG A 384 -51.43 -95.84 -68.72
CA ARG A 384 -50.86 -95.98 -67.35
C ARG A 384 -51.34 -94.84 -66.44
N LEU A 385 -52.56 -94.98 -65.92
CA LEU A 385 -53.22 -94.02 -65.02
C LEU A 385 -52.79 -94.13 -63.54
N SER A 386 -51.66 -94.75 -63.20
CA SER A 386 -51.26 -94.96 -61.79
C SER A 386 -49.94 -94.30 -61.36
N SER A 387 -49.17 -93.67 -62.27
CA SER A 387 -47.90 -92.99 -61.93
C SER A 387 -47.96 -91.45 -62.00
N SER A 388 -49.02 -90.88 -62.58
CA SER A 388 -49.17 -89.42 -62.71
C SER A 388 -49.60 -88.73 -61.41
N VAL A 389 -50.39 -89.41 -60.57
CA VAL A 389 -50.91 -88.85 -59.30
C VAL A 389 -49.81 -88.77 -58.21
N PHE A 390 -48.80 -89.63 -58.26
CA PHE A 390 -47.69 -89.61 -57.29
C PHE A 390 -46.66 -88.49 -57.56
N ASN A 391 -46.44 -88.09 -58.82
CA ASN A 391 -45.55 -86.97 -59.16
C ASN A 391 -46.18 -85.60 -58.92
N LEU A 392 -47.52 -85.49 -58.94
CA LEU A 392 -48.22 -84.26 -58.58
C LEU A 392 -48.06 -83.91 -57.09
N SER A 393 -48.09 -84.92 -56.21
CA SER A 393 -47.93 -84.71 -54.75
C SER A 393 -46.51 -84.27 -54.37
N SER A 394 -45.46 -84.84 -54.99
CA SER A 394 -44.08 -84.39 -54.75
C SER A 394 -43.80 -83.00 -55.31
N ASN A 395 -44.41 -82.65 -56.44
CA ASN A 395 -44.25 -81.33 -57.07
C ASN A 395 -44.95 -80.21 -56.28
N ILE A 396 -46.11 -80.49 -55.68
CA ILE A 396 -46.82 -79.54 -54.80
C ILE A 396 -45.99 -79.28 -53.52
N GLN A 397 -45.42 -80.32 -52.92
CA GLN A 397 -44.55 -80.14 -51.73
C GLN A 397 -43.26 -79.38 -52.04
N SER A 398 -42.68 -79.51 -53.24
CA SER A 398 -41.52 -78.70 -53.63
C SER A 398 -41.89 -77.24 -53.90
N ASP A 399 -43.05 -76.97 -54.51
CA ASP A 399 -43.51 -75.60 -54.81
C ASP A 399 -43.90 -74.86 -53.52
N GLU A 400 -44.52 -75.55 -52.55
CA GLU A 400 -44.79 -75.00 -51.21
C GLU A 400 -43.50 -74.67 -50.45
N LYS A 401 -42.47 -75.52 -50.54
CA LYS A 401 -41.16 -75.25 -49.92
C LYS A 401 -40.44 -74.06 -50.57
N LEU A 402 -40.42 -73.99 -51.91
CA LEU A 402 -39.87 -72.86 -52.66
C LEU A 402 -40.63 -71.55 -52.35
N GLN A 403 -41.96 -71.61 -52.23
CA GLN A 403 -42.79 -70.47 -51.87
C GLN A 403 -42.55 -70.02 -50.42
N ALA A 404 -42.38 -70.96 -49.48
CA ALA A 404 -42.04 -70.66 -48.09
C ALA A 404 -40.64 -70.04 -47.96
N GLU A 405 -39.63 -70.58 -48.67
CA GLU A 405 -38.27 -70.02 -48.72
C GLU A 405 -38.26 -68.63 -49.37
N TYR A 406 -39.02 -68.43 -50.45
CA TYR A 406 -39.17 -67.12 -51.08
C TYR A 406 -39.78 -66.10 -50.12
N GLN A 407 -40.83 -66.48 -49.38
CA GLN A 407 -41.47 -65.59 -48.41
C GLN A 407 -40.56 -65.30 -47.21
N ASP A 408 -39.81 -66.29 -46.71
CA ASP A 408 -38.80 -66.09 -45.65
C ASP A 408 -37.72 -65.09 -46.09
N ILE A 409 -37.12 -65.30 -47.27
CA ILE A 409 -36.07 -64.42 -47.78
C ILE A 409 -36.62 -63.01 -48.06
N LYS A 410 -37.86 -62.89 -48.54
CA LYS A 410 -38.54 -61.60 -48.73
C LYS A 410 -38.73 -60.87 -47.40
N ASN A 411 -39.20 -61.56 -46.36
CA ASN A 411 -39.35 -60.97 -45.02
C ASN A 411 -37.98 -60.53 -44.47
N ARG A 412 -36.94 -61.35 -44.64
CA ARG A 412 -35.56 -61.00 -44.21
C ARG A 412 -35.00 -59.80 -44.96
N LEU A 413 -35.29 -59.68 -46.26
CA LEU A 413 -34.91 -58.51 -47.06
C LEU A 413 -35.63 -57.24 -46.59
N GLU A 414 -36.93 -57.33 -46.27
CA GLU A 414 -37.71 -56.20 -45.75
C GLU A 414 -37.18 -55.73 -44.38
N ILE A 415 -36.82 -56.67 -43.50
CA ILE A 415 -36.15 -56.36 -42.23
C ILE A 415 -34.80 -55.67 -42.47
N ALA A 416 -33.96 -56.19 -43.36
CA ALA A 416 -32.66 -55.60 -43.68
C ALA A 416 -32.79 -54.19 -44.27
N LEU A 417 -33.81 -53.94 -45.10
CA LEU A 417 -34.13 -52.61 -45.63
C LEU A 417 -34.56 -51.64 -44.52
N GLY A 418 -35.38 -52.11 -43.58
CA GLY A 418 -35.75 -51.35 -42.39
C GLY A 418 -34.54 -50.97 -41.53
N GLU A 419 -33.64 -51.93 -41.30
CA GLU A 419 -32.40 -51.70 -40.55
C GLU A 419 -31.47 -50.69 -41.24
N ILE A 420 -31.28 -50.81 -42.56
CA ILE A 420 -30.47 -49.84 -43.34
C ILE A 420 -31.07 -48.43 -43.22
N LYS A 421 -32.39 -48.28 -43.36
CA LYS A 421 -33.04 -46.97 -43.27
C LYS A 421 -32.86 -46.33 -41.88
N VAL A 422 -33.05 -47.10 -40.81
CA VAL A 422 -32.84 -46.61 -39.43
C VAL A 422 -31.37 -46.22 -39.21
N ARG A 423 -30.42 -46.97 -39.76
CA ARG A 423 -28.99 -46.66 -39.66
C ARG A 423 -28.62 -45.41 -40.46
N ASP A 424 -29.15 -45.23 -41.66
CA ASP A 424 -28.95 -44.02 -42.48
C ASP A 424 -29.49 -42.77 -41.77
N GLU A 425 -30.69 -42.86 -41.17
CA GLU A 425 -31.27 -41.77 -40.37
C GLU A 425 -30.38 -41.43 -39.15
N ASN A 426 -29.81 -42.45 -38.49
CA ASN A 426 -28.88 -42.24 -37.38
C ASN A 426 -27.55 -41.60 -37.83
N ILE A 427 -27.02 -41.96 -39.00
CA ILE A 427 -25.81 -41.31 -39.57
C ILE A 427 -26.11 -39.85 -39.92
N GLN A 428 -27.27 -39.56 -40.49
CA GLN A 428 -27.66 -38.17 -40.78
C GLN A 428 -27.74 -37.33 -39.50
N LYS A 429 -28.33 -37.85 -38.43
CA LYS A 429 -28.34 -37.19 -37.11
C LYS A 429 -26.92 -36.97 -36.57
N ALA A 430 -26.08 -38.01 -36.59
CA ALA A 430 -24.69 -37.91 -36.14
C ALA A 430 -23.88 -36.87 -36.95
N ASN A 431 -24.11 -36.76 -38.26
CA ASN A 431 -23.45 -35.76 -39.11
C ASN A 431 -23.90 -34.32 -38.79
N LEU A 432 -25.17 -34.12 -38.45
CA LEU A 432 -25.68 -32.82 -37.98
C LEU A 432 -25.05 -32.45 -36.64
N GLU A 433 -24.97 -33.39 -35.70
CA GLU A 433 -24.28 -33.21 -34.41
C GLU A 433 -22.80 -32.88 -34.59
N LEU A 434 -22.08 -33.63 -35.45
CA LEU A 434 -20.69 -33.35 -35.79
C LEU A 434 -20.49 -31.95 -36.37
N THR A 435 -21.43 -31.49 -37.21
CA THR A 435 -21.37 -30.15 -37.80
C THR A 435 -21.57 -29.07 -36.74
N ALA A 436 -22.52 -29.26 -35.82
CA ALA A 436 -22.76 -28.36 -34.69
C ALA A 436 -21.53 -28.29 -33.76
N LEU A 437 -20.95 -29.43 -33.39
CA LEU A 437 -19.74 -29.47 -32.55
C LEU A 437 -18.53 -28.80 -33.23
N ARG A 438 -18.38 -28.96 -34.56
CA ARG A 438 -17.33 -28.26 -35.31
C ARG A 438 -17.53 -26.74 -35.30
N TYR A 439 -18.78 -26.29 -35.39
CA TYR A 439 -19.11 -24.88 -35.28
C TYR A 439 -18.79 -24.33 -33.88
N GLU A 440 -19.22 -25.00 -32.81
CA GLU A 440 -18.92 -24.62 -31.43
C GLU A 440 -17.41 -24.57 -31.16
N LYS A 441 -16.67 -25.61 -31.59
CA LYS A 441 -15.20 -25.60 -31.50
C LYS A 441 -14.59 -24.38 -32.18
N THR A 442 -15.11 -23.98 -33.33
CA THR A 442 -14.63 -22.81 -34.06
C THR A 442 -14.93 -21.51 -33.29
N GLN A 443 -16.12 -21.40 -32.69
CA GLN A 443 -16.49 -20.26 -31.84
C GLN A 443 -15.58 -20.15 -30.62
N PHE A 444 -15.38 -21.23 -29.87
CA PHE A 444 -14.47 -21.24 -28.71
C PHE A 444 -13.03 -20.94 -29.11
N SER A 445 -12.58 -21.40 -30.28
CA SER A 445 -11.26 -21.04 -30.80
C SER A 445 -11.12 -19.54 -31.10
N LEU A 446 -12.16 -18.90 -31.63
CA LEU A 446 -12.16 -17.46 -31.87
C LEU A 446 -12.21 -16.67 -30.57
N GLU A 447 -13.04 -17.08 -29.61
CA GLU A 447 -13.10 -16.48 -28.27
C GLU A 447 -11.76 -16.59 -27.54
N ARG A 448 -11.15 -17.79 -27.55
CA ARG A 448 -9.81 -18.00 -26.99
C ARG A 448 -8.81 -17.03 -27.60
N LYS A 449 -8.78 -16.90 -28.93
CA LYS A 449 -7.86 -15.97 -29.62
C LYS A 449 -8.13 -14.52 -29.20
N HIS A 450 -9.39 -14.11 -29.09
CA HIS A 450 -9.76 -12.77 -28.62
C HIS A 450 -9.25 -12.51 -27.19
N TRP A 451 -9.39 -13.47 -26.28
CA TRP A 451 -8.88 -13.37 -24.92
C TRP A 451 -7.34 -13.36 -24.87
N GLU A 452 -6.67 -14.16 -25.70
CA GLU A 452 -5.20 -14.14 -25.83
C GLU A 452 -4.70 -12.76 -26.31
N ASP A 453 -5.37 -12.16 -27.29
CA ASP A 453 -5.01 -10.83 -27.80
C ASP A 453 -5.27 -9.74 -26.74
N ARG A 454 -6.39 -9.82 -25.99
CA ARG A 454 -6.63 -8.92 -24.84
C ARG A 454 -5.56 -9.08 -23.76
N CYS A 455 -5.14 -10.31 -23.45
CA CYS A 455 -4.05 -10.57 -22.51
C CYS A 455 -2.71 -9.97 -22.98
N LYS A 456 -2.40 -10.02 -24.28
CA LYS A 456 -1.19 -9.37 -24.83
C LYS A 456 -1.24 -7.85 -24.69
N VAL A 457 -2.39 -7.23 -24.95
CA VAL A 457 -2.57 -5.78 -24.77
C VAL A 457 -2.40 -5.39 -23.31
N LEU A 458 -3.05 -6.12 -22.38
CA LEU A 458 -2.90 -5.88 -20.95
C LEU A 458 -1.47 -6.10 -20.47
N GLN A 459 -0.77 -7.10 -21.01
CA GLN A 459 0.64 -7.34 -20.71
C GLN A 459 1.51 -6.16 -21.16
N SER A 460 1.32 -5.67 -22.38
CA SER A 460 2.05 -4.50 -22.88
C SER A 460 1.79 -3.25 -22.03
N HIS A 461 0.54 -3.02 -21.61
CA HIS A 461 0.20 -1.93 -20.70
C HIS A 461 0.86 -2.09 -19.33
N TYR A 462 0.86 -3.31 -18.78
CA TYR A 462 1.53 -3.62 -17.52
C TYR A 462 3.04 -3.34 -17.62
N ASP A 463 3.69 -3.80 -18.68
CA ASP A 463 5.14 -3.61 -18.88
C ASP A 463 5.49 -2.12 -19.00
N MET A 464 4.70 -1.34 -19.74
CA MET A 464 4.85 0.12 -19.81
C MET A 464 4.72 0.78 -18.44
N LYS A 465 3.73 0.36 -17.62
CA LYS A 465 3.53 0.92 -16.28
C LYS A 465 4.62 0.50 -15.30
N GLU A 466 5.14 -0.71 -15.42
CA GLU A 466 6.28 -1.16 -14.64
C GLU A 466 7.53 -0.33 -14.97
N GLU A 467 7.77 -0.03 -16.25
CA GLU A 467 8.85 0.86 -16.69
C GLU A 467 8.67 2.29 -16.13
N GLU A 468 7.46 2.87 -16.21
CA GLU A 468 7.17 4.18 -15.61
C GLU A 468 7.48 4.20 -14.10
N VAL A 469 7.10 3.14 -13.36
CA VAL A 469 7.41 3.02 -11.92
C VAL A 469 8.91 2.94 -11.67
N GLN A 470 9.67 2.21 -12.50
CA GLN A 470 11.13 2.16 -12.38
C GLN A 470 11.78 3.53 -12.65
N ASN A 471 11.29 4.25 -13.65
CA ASN A 471 11.74 5.61 -13.96
C ASN A 471 11.48 6.56 -12.79
N ILE A 472 10.29 6.51 -12.18
CA ILE A 472 9.97 7.32 -10.99
C ILE A 472 10.88 6.96 -9.82
N LYS A 473 11.13 5.67 -9.57
CA LYS A 473 12.08 5.23 -8.53
C LYS A 473 13.50 5.75 -8.78
N GLN A 474 13.94 5.81 -10.04
CA GLN A 474 15.24 6.36 -10.39
C GLN A 474 15.31 7.87 -10.12
N ILE A 475 14.27 8.63 -10.51
CA ILE A 475 14.17 10.07 -10.23
C ILE A 475 14.17 10.34 -8.72
N LEU A 476 13.43 9.55 -7.93
CA LEU A 476 13.42 9.66 -6.47
C LEU A 476 14.81 9.44 -5.88
N ARG A 477 15.54 8.42 -6.33
CA ARG A 477 16.93 8.17 -5.89
C ARG A 477 17.88 9.30 -6.28
N GLN A 478 17.73 9.87 -7.47
CA GLN A 478 18.52 11.03 -7.91
C GLN A 478 18.24 12.25 -7.03
N THR A 479 16.97 12.49 -6.71
CA THR A 479 16.53 13.59 -5.83
C THR A 479 17.10 13.42 -4.41
N GLN A 480 17.05 12.20 -3.86
CA GLN A 480 17.65 11.89 -2.56
C GLN A 480 19.15 12.16 -2.52
N ARG A 481 19.91 11.73 -3.56
CA ARG A 481 21.35 12.02 -3.65
C ARG A 481 21.64 13.52 -3.72
N LEU A 482 20.82 14.27 -4.45
CA LEU A 482 20.98 15.72 -4.55
C LEU A 482 20.71 16.40 -3.19
N ASN A 483 19.68 15.97 -2.46
CA ASN A 483 19.40 16.44 -1.11
C ASN A 483 20.55 16.12 -0.13
N GLU A 484 21.09 14.90 -0.16
CA GLU A 484 22.26 14.52 0.66
C GLU A 484 23.50 15.39 0.33
N GLN A 485 23.70 15.74 -0.94
CA GLN A 485 24.78 16.64 -1.35
C GLN A 485 24.57 18.06 -0.84
N MET A 486 23.33 18.59 -0.93
CA MET A 486 22.97 19.90 -0.40
C MET A 486 23.15 19.95 1.12
N GLU A 487 22.75 18.92 1.85
CA GLU A 487 22.91 18.82 3.30
C GLU A 487 24.38 18.81 3.71
N LYS A 488 25.22 18.03 3.01
CA LYS A 488 26.69 18.04 3.23
C LYS A 488 27.30 19.41 2.96
N GLN A 489 26.84 20.11 1.92
CA GLN A 489 27.30 21.45 1.60
C GLN A 489 26.89 22.46 2.68
N MET A 490 25.65 22.38 3.19
CA MET A 490 25.19 23.21 4.30
C MET A 490 26.02 22.99 5.57
N ILE A 491 26.32 21.74 5.93
CA ILE A 491 27.17 21.43 7.09
C ILE A 491 28.55 22.07 6.92
N LYS A 492 29.16 21.92 5.74
CA LYS A 492 30.46 22.53 5.42
C LYS A 492 30.42 24.06 5.52
N ASP A 493 29.35 24.69 5.06
CA ASP A 493 29.18 26.14 5.13
C ASP A 493 29.00 26.62 6.59
N GLU A 494 28.33 25.84 7.44
CA GLU A 494 28.24 26.13 8.88
C GLU A 494 29.61 25.96 9.58
N ASP A 495 30.39 24.93 9.24
CA ASP A 495 31.75 24.74 9.77
C ASP A 495 32.68 25.90 9.35
N ASN A 496 32.59 26.34 8.10
CA ASN A 496 33.34 27.51 7.59
C ASN A 496 32.96 28.77 8.38
N LYS A 497 31.66 28.97 8.64
CA LYS A 497 31.15 30.10 9.43
C LYS A 497 31.65 30.06 10.88
N LEU A 498 31.67 28.88 11.52
CA LEU A 498 32.27 28.71 12.85
C LEU A 498 33.76 29.04 12.85
N THR A 499 34.49 28.61 11.81
CA THR A 499 35.91 28.91 11.64
C THR A 499 36.13 30.42 11.51
N LEU A 500 35.41 31.08 10.61
CA LEU A 500 35.43 32.54 10.41
C LEU A 500 35.10 33.30 11.70
N ASN A 501 34.11 32.83 12.47
CA ASN A 501 33.76 33.44 13.75
C ASN A 501 34.90 33.31 14.78
N SER A 502 35.60 32.17 14.81
CA SER A 502 36.76 32.00 15.71
C SER A 502 37.94 32.90 15.28
N GLU A 503 38.22 32.99 13.98
CA GLU A 503 39.21 33.92 13.41
C GLU A 503 38.86 35.38 13.75
N LEU A 504 37.60 35.78 13.58
CA LEU A 504 37.12 37.12 13.94
C LEU A 504 37.32 37.42 15.42
N THR A 505 37.06 36.44 16.29
CA THR A 505 37.25 36.56 17.74
C THR A 505 38.74 36.72 18.08
N ASN A 506 39.61 35.96 17.42
CA ASN A 506 41.06 36.09 17.58
C ASN A 506 41.56 37.46 17.14
N VAL A 507 41.11 37.96 15.98
CA VAL A 507 41.47 39.30 15.49
C VAL A 507 40.98 40.40 16.45
N LYS A 508 39.76 40.28 16.99
CA LYS A 508 39.26 41.19 18.05
C LYS A 508 40.16 41.18 19.29
N ASN A 509 40.59 39.99 19.73
CA ASN A 509 41.49 39.87 20.88
C ASN A 509 42.86 40.50 20.60
N GLU A 510 43.44 40.26 19.41
CA GLU A 510 44.69 40.90 19.01
C GLU A 510 44.57 42.43 18.94
N LEU A 511 43.46 42.94 18.42
CA LEU A 511 43.17 44.37 18.37
C LEU A 511 43.13 44.96 19.79
N ASN A 512 42.42 44.31 20.72
CA ASN A 512 42.35 44.73 22.12
C ASN A 512 43.75 44.74 22.77
N ILE A 513 44.59 43.73 22.51
CA ILE A 513 45.97 43.69 23.02
C ILE A 513 46.79 44.85 22.44
N ARG A 514 46.68 45.13 21.14
CA ARG A 514 47.38 46.27 20.52
C ARG A 514 46.90 47.61 21.07
N GLN A 515 45.61 47.74 21.33
CA GLN A 515 45.02 48.93 21.92
C GLN A 515 45.55 49.16 23.35
N ALA A 516 45.57 48.11 24.19
CA ALA A 516 46.16 48.19 25.52
C ALA A 516 47.65 48.55 25.50
N LYS A 517 48.44 47.99 24.56
CA LYS A 517 49.85 48.37 24.37
C LYS A 517 50.01 49.83 23.94
N TRP A 518 49.12 50.32 23.08
CA TRP A 518 49.12 51.72 22.66
C TRP A 518 48.85 52.65 23.84
N GLU A 519 47.86 52.34 24.66
CA GLU A 519 47.56 53.07 25.90
C GLU A 519 48.74 53.06 26.87
N GLU A 520 49.45 51.92 27.02
CA GLU A 520 50.68 51.83 27.81
C GLU A 520 51.79 52.74 27.29
N ILE A 521 52.04 52.73 25.96
CA ILE A 521 53.03 53.60 25.32
C ILE A 521 52.65 55.08 25.53
N GLN A 522 51.39 55.43 25.35
CA GLN A 522 50.87 56.78 25.55
C GLN A 522 51.07 57.23 27.00
N ASN A 523 50.81 56.36 27.98
CA ASN A 523 51.05 56.64 29.40
C ASN A 523 52.53 56.82 29.72
N ASN A 524 53.41 55.97 29.17
CA ASN A 524 54.86 56.08 29.34
C ASN A 524 55.39 57.39 28.72
N PHE A 525 54.94 57.74 27.52
CA PHE A 525 55.28 58.99 26.87
C PHE A 525 54.85 60.21 27.69
N ASN A 526 53.60 60.21 28.18
CA ASN A 526 53.09 61.29 29.04
C ASN A 526 53.94 61.43 30.31
N LYS A 527 54.29 60.32 30.96
CA LYS A 527 55.15 60.30 32.16
C LYS A 527 56.57 60.80 31.86
N GLU A 528 57.15 60.43 30.72
CA GLU A 528 58.46 60.93 30.29
C GLU A 528 58.42 62.43 30.00
N MET A 529 57.36 62.92 29.35
CA MET A 529 57.13 64.35 29.15
C MET A 529 56.97 65.12 30.47
N GLU A 530 56.20 64.59 31.43
CA GLU A 530 56.11 65.15 32.79
C GLU A 530 57.49 65.22 33.47
N ASN A 531 58.29 64.15 33.37
CA ASN A 531 59.65 64.12 33.92
C ASN A 531 60.57 65.16 33.24
N LEU A 532 60.48 65.32 31.91
CA LEU A 532 61.26 66.32 31.17
C LEU A 532 60.86 67.74 31.54
N LEU A 533 59.56 68.01 31.71
CA LEU A 533 59.06 69.29 32.20
C LEU A 533 59.58 69.57 33.62
N ALA A 534 59.51 68.60 34.54
CA ALA A 534 60.05 68.73 35.88
C ALA A 534 61.57 68.95 35.89
N ALA A 535 62.31 68.26 35.02
CA ALA A 535 63.76 68.45 34.86
C ALA A 535 64.09 69.85 34.31
N LYS A 536 63.30 70.36 33.37
CA LYS A 536 63.41 71.72 32.84
C LYS A 536 63.16 72.76 33.95
N GLU A 537 62.09 72.63 34.72
CA GLU A 537 61.80 73.51 35.86
C GLU A 537 62.93 73.51 36.89
N LYS A 538 63.49 72.33 37.18
CA LYS A 538 64.66 72.19 38.06
C LYS A 538 65.90 72.90 37.48
N ALA A 539 66.15 72.77 36.18
CA ALA A 539 67.25 73.47 35.52
C ALA A 539 67.05 74.99 35.54
N GLU A 540 65.82 75.47 35.33
CA GLU A 540 65.46 76.89 35.44
C GLU A 540 65.61 77.42 36.87
N SER A 541 65.31 76.60 37.89
CA SER A 541 65.60 76.92 39.30
C SER A 541 67.10 77.07 39.54
N VAL A 542 67.91 76.10 39.09
CA VAL A 542 69.38 76.15 39.24
C VAL A 542 69.99 77.34 38.49
N ALA A 543 69.43 77.69 37.32
CA ALA A 543 69.83 78.87 36.57
C ALA A 543 69.51 80.17 37.33
N ARG A 544 68.32 80.27 37.94
CA ARG A 544 67.95 81.38 38.83
C ARG A 544 68.87 81.48 40.05
N ASP A 545 69.15 80.35 40.71
CA ASP A 545 70.06 80.29 41.86
C ASP A 545 71.49 80.70 41.47
N SER A 546 71.97 80.26 40.30
CA SER A 546 73.28 80.65 39.77
C SER A 546 73.34 82.14 39.41
N GLN A 547 72.23 82.70 38.90
CA GLN A 547 72.12 84.13 38.59
C GLN A 547 72.11 84.97 39.88
N GLN A 548 71.38 84.54 40.91
CA GLN A 548 71.42 85.16 42.25
C GLN A 548 72.82 85.11 42.87
N LEU A 549 73.50 83.96 42.82
CA LEU A 549 74.87 83.83 43.28
C LEU A 549 75.82 84.73 42.48
N SER A 550 75.63 84.86 41.17
CA SER A 550 76.42 85.80 40.35
C SER A 550 76.19 87.25 40.74
N GLU A 551 74.94 87.65 41.04
CA GLU A 551 74.61 88.99 41.52
C GLU A 551 75.17 89.26 42.92
N GLU A 552 75.13 88.26 43.80
CA GLU A 552 75.72 88.31 45.14
C GLU A 552 77.26 88.38 45.08
N ASN A 553 77.89 87.63 44.18
CA ASN A 553 79.33 87.71 43.96
C ASN A 553 79.73 89.10 43.40
N LYS A 554 78.95 89.67 42.47
CA LYS A 554 79.13 91.06 41.99
C LYS A 554 78.87 92.12 43.06
N ARG A 555 78.08 91.80 44.09
CA ARG A 555 77.86 92.66 45.25
C ARG A 555 79.05 92.59 46.21
N LEU A 556 79.51 91.38 46.53
CA LEU A 556 80.69 91.16 47.37
C LEU A 556 81.96 91.73 46.72
N GLU A 557 82.13 91.59 45.40
CA GLU A 557 83.23 92.24 44.67
C GLU A 557 83.17 93.77 44.81
N ARG A 558 81.97 94.37 44.79
CA ARG A 558 81.80 95.81 45.04
C ARG A 558 82.15 96.20 46.47
N GLU A 559 81.74 95.40 47.46
CA GLU A 559 82.05 95.59 48.89
C GLU A 559 83.54 95.39 49.21
N ILE A 560 84.32 94.71 48.36
CA ILE A 560 85.79 94.53 48.52
C ILE A 560 86.60 95.67 47.88
N THR A 561 86.03 96.38 46.90
CA THR A 561 86.68 97.50 46.20
C THR A 561 86.42 98.89 46.82
N GLU A 562 85.51 98.99 47.80
CA GLU A 562 85.33 100.16 48.69
C GLU A 562 86.17 100.00 49.96
#